data_AF-A0A1F5KB39-F1
#
_entry.id   AF-A0A1F5KB39-F1
#
_cell.length_a   1.000
_cell.length_b   1.000
_cell.length_c   1.000
_cell.angle_alpha   90.00
_cell.angle_beta   90.00
_cell.angle_gamma   90.00
#
_symmetry.space_group_name_H-M   'P 1'
#
loop_
_entity.id
_entity.type
_entity.pdbx_description
1 polymer ?
#
loop_
_entity_poly.entity_id
_entity_poly.type
_entity_poly.pdbx_seq_one_letter_code
_entity_poly.pdbx_strand_id
1 'polypeptide(L)'
;MAKQTKKQEEKSFHRELAEQLVTLSTSGFGLVAALAWNEAIQTFVKEYVQVFYPSQSGAISKFIYAIIITFFAVFVTYQLSRLAARFGTKK
;
A
#
# COMPACT_ATOMS: atom_id res chain seq x y z
N MET A 1 9.47 -5.56 -46.39
CA MET A 1 10.10 -5.06 -45.15
C MET A 1 9.24 -4.04 -44.41
N ALA A 2 8.61 -3.05 -45.08
CA ALA A 2 7.78 -2.01 -44.42
C ALA A 2 6.58 -2.49 -43.56
N LYS A 3 5.96 -3.64 -43.88
CA LYS A 3 4.81 -4.18 -43.13
C LYS A 3 5.22 -4.81 -41.78
N GLN A 4 6.47 -5.25 -41.66
CA GLN A 4 7.01 -5.81 -40.41
C GLN A 4 7.35 -4.70 -39.40
N THR A 5 7.85 -3.56 -39.86
CA THR A 5 8.19 -2.40 -39.03
C THR A 5 6.96 -1.80 -38.32
N LYS A 6 5.87 -1.54 -39.05
CA LYS A 6 4.61 -1.02 -38.46
C LYS A 6 4.01 -1.92 -37.38
N LYS A 7 4.02 -3.24 -37.59
CA LYS A 7 3.45 -4.21 -36.64
C LYS A 7 4.29 -4.35 -35.37
N GLN A 8 5.58 -4.06 -35.46
CA GLN A 8 6.51 -4.09 -34.33
C GLN A 8 6.42 -2.80 -33.50
N GLU A 9 6.24 -1.66 -34.16
CA GLU A 9 6.03 -0.33 -33.58
C GLU A 9 4.66 -0.22 -32.86
N GLU A 10 3.61 -0.82 -33.42
CA GLU A 10 2.30 -0.91 -32.76
C GLU A 10 2.35 -1.73 -31.47
N LYS A 11 3.08 -2.86 -31.48
CA LYS A 11 3.26 -3.71 -30.30
C LYS A 11 4.06 -3.03 -29.19
N SER A 12 5.09 -2.24 -29.53
CA SER A 12 5.83 -1.46 -28.53
C SER A 12 4.97 -0.37 -27.92
N PHE A 13 4.17 0.32 -28.73
CA PHE A 13 3.25 1.36 -28.24
C PHE A 13 2.20 0.80 -27.27
N HIS A 14 1.52 -0.30 -27.61
CA HIS A 14 0.54 -0.93 -26.71
C HIS A 14 1.17 -1.38 -25.39
N ARG A 15 2.42 -1.85 -25.43
CA ARG A 15 3.17 -2.23 -24.24
C ARG A 15 3.48 -1.01 -23.37
N GLU A 16 4.00 0.06 -23.95
CA GLU A 16 4.29 1.31 -23.23
C GLU A 16 3.03 1.91 -22.60
N LEU A 17 1.92 1.92 -23.34
CA LEU A 17 0.62 2.33 -22.80
C LEU A 17 0.18 1.46 -21.62
N ALA A 18 0.30 0.14 -21.74
CA ALA A 18 -0.04 -0.77 -20.64
C ALA A 18 0.84 -0.54 -19.41
N GLU A 19 2.14 -0.35 -19.58
CA GLU A 19 3.08 -0.04 -18.49
C GLU A 19 2.73 1.28 -17.80
N GLN A 20 2.35 2.32 -18.57
CA GLN A 20 1.88 3.60 -18.02
C GLN A 20 0.57 3.46 -17.25
N LEU A 21 -0.41 2.72 -17.80
CA LEU A 21 -1.68 2.48 -17.13
C LEU A 21 -1.49 1.71 -15.83
N VAL A 22 -0.67 0.65 -15.83
CA VAL A 22 -0.34 -0.11 -14.61
C VAL A 22 0.31 0.79 -13.57
N THR A 23 1.25 1.65 -13.98
CA THR A 23 1.93 2.59 -13.06
C THR A 23 0.95 3.59 -12.47
N LEU A 24 0.11 4.21 -13.30
CA LEU A 24 -0.89 5.20 -12.85
C LEU A 24 -1.91 4.57 -11.90
N SER A 25 -2.47 3.41 -12.28
CA SER A 25 -3.44 2.69 -11.46
C SER A 25 -2.83 2.21 -10.14
N THR A 26 -1.64 1.60 -10.17
CA THR A 26 -0.99 1.09 -8.94
C THR A 26 -0.63 2.22 -7.99
N SER A 27 -0.17 3.36 -8.51
CA SER A 27 0.13 4.55 -7.71
C SER A 27 -1.13 5.13 -7.06
N GLY A 28 -2.20 5.29 -7.85
CA GLY A 28 -3.49 5.77 -7.34
C GLY A 28 -4.09 4.84 -6.28
N PHE A 29 -4.10 3.53 -6.54
CA PHE A 29 -4.60 2.55 -5.57
C PHE A 29 -3.71 2.43 -4.34
N GLY A 30 -2.39 2.59 -4.47
CA GLY A 30 -1.48 2.65 -3.33
C GLY A 30 -1.84 3.76 -2.35
N LEU A 31 -2.17 4.95 -2.86
CA LEU A 31 -2.63 6.09 -2.05
C LEU A 31 -3.98 5.79 -1.37
N VAL A 32 -4.95 5.30 -2.13
CA VAL A 32 -6.29 4.97 -1.59
C VAL A 32 -6.17 3.89 -0.51
N ALA A 33 -5.36 2.85 -0.74
CA ALA A 33 -5.12 1.79 0.23
C ALA A 33 -4.45 2.32 1.51
N ALA A 34 -3.47 3.22 1.40
CA ALA A 34 -2.83 3.84 2.56
C ALA A 34 -3.84 4.64 3.41
N LEU A 35 -4.72 5.41 2.76
CA LEU A 35 -5.76 6.17 3.44
C LEU A 35 -6.79 5.24 4.11
N ALA A 36 -7.22 4.18 3.42
CA ALA A 36 -8.17 3.22 3.96
C ALA A 36 -7.64 2.50 5.20
N TRP A 37 -6.36 2.09 5.21
CA TRP A 37 -5.75 1.48 6.39
C TRP A 37 -5.62 2.46 7.56
N ASN A 38 -5.26 3.72 7.29
CA ASN A 38 -5.21 4.76 8.32
C ASN A 38 -6.58 4.95 9.01
N GLU A 39 -7.65 5.06 8.22
CA GLU A 39 -9.01 5.21 8.76
C GLU A 39 -9.51 3.94 9.46
N ALA A 40 -9.21 2.76 8.93
CA ALA A 40 -9.60 1.49 9.54
C ALA A 40 -8.97 1.31 10.93
N ILE A 41 -7.68 1.61 11.07
CA ILE A 41 -6.98 1.48 12.37
C ILE A 41 -7.49 2.53 13.35
N GLN A 42 -7.71 3.77 12.91
CA GLN A 42 -8.29 4.81 13.77
C GLN A 42 -9.69 4.44 14.28
N THR A 43 -10.56 3.98 13.38
CA THR A 43 -11.92 3.55 13.72
C THR A 43 -11.88 2.36 14.66
N PHE A 44 -11.03 1.36 14.39
CA PHE A 44 -10.85 0.22 15.27
C PHE A 44 -10.42 0.65 16.68
N VAL A 45 -9.44 1.54 16.81
CA VAL A 45 -9.03 2.04 18.13
C VAL A 45 -10.15 2.84 18.79
N LYS A 46 -10.87 3.65 18.03
CA LYS A 46 -12.00 4.42 18.57
C LYS A 46 -13.11 3.52 19.11
N GLU A 47 -13.56 2.55 18.32
CA GLU A 47 -14.69 1.70 18.67
C GLU A 47 -14.34 0.66 19.74
N TYR A 48 -13.16 0.05 19.65
CA TYR A 48 -12.81 -1.07 20.54
C TYR A 48 -12.00 -0.67 21.76
N VAL A 49 -11.31 0.48 21.76
CA VAL A 49 -10.42 0.87 22.87
C VAL A 49 -11.01 2.02 23.68
N GLN A 50 -11.63 3.02 23.06
CA GLN A 50 -12.21 4.15 23.80
C GLN A 50 -13.45 3.73 24.62
N VAL A 51 -14.21 2.74 24.17
CA VAL A 51 -15.40 2.24 24.90
C VAL A 51 -15.01 1.61 26.24
N PHE A 52 -13.82 1.00 26.34
CA PHE A 52 -13.34 0.40 27.60
C PHE A 52 -12.69 1.40 28.55
N TYR A 53 -12.24 2.58 28.07
CA TYR A 53 -11.56 3.60 28.89
C TYR A 53 -12.09 5.03 28.61
N PRO A 54 -13.33 5.34 29.02
CA PRO A 54 -13.98 6.62 28.71
C PRO A 54 -13.34 7.84 29.39
N SER A 55 -12.66 7.67 30.54
CA SER A 55 -12.20 8.78 31.39
C SER A 55 -10.90 9.46 30.94
N GLN A 56 -10.12 8.84 30.03
CA GLN A 56 -8.77 9.30 29.63
C GLN A 56 -8.64 9.38 28.08
N SER A 57 -9.78 9.56 27.41
CA SER A 57 -10.09 9.02 26.07
C SER A 57 -9.30 9.61 24.90
N GLY A 58 -8.70 10.79 25.02
CA GLY A 58 -8.01 11.47 23.92
C GLY A 58 -6.55 11.05 23.71
N ALA A 59 -5.75 11.07 24.77
CA ALA A 59 -4.30 10.82 24.67
C ALA A 59 -3.97 9.32 24.62
N ILE A 60 -4.65 8.51 25.43
CA ILE A 60 -4.41 7.06 25.50
C ILE A 60 -4.83 6.39 24.18
N SER A 61 -5.94 6.82 23.57
CA SER A 61 -6.36 6.26 22.27
C SER A 61 -5.36 6.59 21.16
N LYS A 62 -4.83 7.82 21.11
CA LYS A 62 -3.75 8.18 20.17
C LYS A 62 -2.47 7.38 20.40
N PHE A 63 -2.13 7.11 21.65
CA PHE A 63 -0.96 6.31 21.99
C PHE A 63 -1.11 4.85 21.55
N ILE A 64 -2.29 4.26 21.77
CA ILE A 64 -2.60 2.89 21.32
C ILE A 64 -2.64 2.81 19.79
N TYR A 65 -3.24 3.81 19.14
CA TYR A 65 -3.16 3.97 17.68
C TYR A 65 -1.70 3.98 17.19
N ALA A 66 -0.84 4.78 17.80
CA ALA A 66 0.58 4.87 17.45
C ALA A 66 1.32 3.52 17.60
N ILE A 67 1.01 2.77 18.65
CA ILE A 67 1.57 1.43 18.86
C ILE A 67 1.10 0.48 17.74
N ILE A 68 -0.21 0.43 17.47
CA ILE A 68 -0.78 -0.48 16.48
C ILE A 68 -0.23 -0.19 15.08
N ILE A 69 -0.21 1.07 14.65
CA ILE A 69 0.32 1.44 13.33
C ILE A 69 1.81 1.12 13.21
N THR A 70 2.59 1.27 14.28
CA THR A 70 4.02 0.91 14.29
C THR A 70 4.20 -0.60 14.13
N PHE A 71 3.45 -1.41 14.89
CA PHE A 71 3.49 -2.86 14.73
C PHE A 71 3.05 -3.30 13.33
N PHE A 72 1.98 -2.70 12.80
CA PHE A 72 1.49 -2.99 11.47
C PHE A 72 2.53 -2.63 10.39
N ALA A 73 3.16 -1.46 10.50
CA ALA A 73 4.22 -1.04 9.60
C ALA A 73 5.42 -1.99 9.63
N VAL A 74 5.89 -2.38 10.82
CA VAL A 74 6.98 -3.37 10.99
C VAL A 74 6.57 -4.72 10.41
N PHE A 75 5.34 -5.18 10.65
CA PHE A 75 4.84 -6.44 10.12
C PHE A 75 4.80 -6.44 8.59
N VAL A 76 4.18 -5.43 7.98
CA VAL A 76 4.08 -5.31 6.52
C VAL A 76 5.46 -5.18 5.89
N THR A 77 6.34 -4.31 6.43
CA THR A 77 7.70 -4.13 5.90
C THR A 77 8.54 -5.39 6.04
N TYR A 78 8.43 -6.13 7.15
CA TYR A 78 9.10 -7.41 7.34
C TYR A 78 8.61 -8.46 6.32
N GLN A 79 7.30 -8.55 6.10
CA GLN A 79 6.72 -9.49 5.14
C GLN A 79 7.13 -9.14 3.71
N LEU A 80 7.12 -7.86 3.34
CA LEU A 80 7.61 -7.38 2.05
C LEU A 80 9.11 -7.64 1.88
N SER A 81 9.92 -7.42 2.92
CA SER A 81 11.36 -7.74 2.92
C SER A 81 11.60 -9.23 2.69
N ARG A 82 10.83 -10.11 3.36
CA ARG A 82 10.91 -11.56 3.15
C ARG A 82 10.46 -11.96 1.74
N LEU A 83 9.43 -11.32 1.20
CA LEU A 83 8.94 -11.56 -0.15
C LEU A 83 9.98 -11.14 -1.20
N ALA A 84 10.56 -9.96 -1.03
CA ALA A 84 11.65 -9.45 -1.87
C ALA A 84 12.90 -10.34 -1.80
N ALA A 85 13.24 -10.87 -0.61
CA ALA A 85 14.33 -11.83 -0.46
C ALA A 85 14.05 -13.18 -1.16
N ARG A 86 12.78 -13.62 -1.22
CA ARG A 86 12.37 -14.84 -1.92
C ARG A 86 12.37 -14.70 -3.45
N PHE A 87 12.01 -13.53 -3.98
CA PHE A 87 11.99 -13.27 -5.41
C PHE A 87 13.24 -12.58 -5.95
N GLY A 88 14.16 -12.18 -5.06
CA GLY A 88 15.53 -11.85 -5.40
C GLY A 88 15.70 -10.56 -6.21
N THR A 89 15.58 -9.41 -5.55
CA THR A 89 16.47 -8.28 -5.83
C THR A 89 17.54 -8.24 -4.75
N LYS A 90 18.50 -9.18 -4.82
CA LYS A 90 19.86 -8.82 -4.45
C LYS A 90 20.29 -7.79 -5.48
N LYS A 91 20.32 -6.52 -5.07
CA LYS A 91 21.26 -5.59 -5.67
C LYS A 91 22.59 -5.75 -4.95
#